data_AF-A0A7V9BIZ2-F1
#
_entry.id   AF-A0A7V9BIZ2-F1
#
_cell.length_a   1.000
_cell.length_b   1.000
_cell.length_c   1.000
_cell.angle_alpha   90.00
_cell.angle_beta   90.00
_cell.angle_gamma   90.00
#
_symmetry.space_group_name_H-M   'P 1'
#
loop_
_entity.id
_entity.type
_entity.pdbx_description
1 polymer ?
#
loop_
_entity_poly.entity_id
_entity_poly.type
_entity_poly.pdbx_seq_one_letter_code
_entity_poly.pdbx_strand_id
1 'polypeptide(L)'
;MQVLLISTYDMGRQSFGLASPAAWLREAGLEVVCADLSRDRLPQDAVRAASLAAFFLPMHTATRLALPVIDRVRSLNPEARLVAYGLYAPLNDELLRARGIHDVLGGEFEQQLVDIVRLLQGVGGEAPPNPAPSAEHRALSAESPAMPRLAFKVPAREGLPPLSRYAALQDGPARRVVGYTEASRGCKHLCRHCPIVPVYNGRFRVVSPDVVLADVRGQIGAGATHITFGDPDFFNGIRHAREVMERFAQECPQATYDVTIKVEHLLKHADALEQLHATGCAFVTTAVEAVDDRVLGYLDKGHTRADFERAVALCAQVDLPLSPTFVAFTPWTTIASYGEFLQAIDNLGLVEHVAPIQLAIRLLVTEKSRLLELHDVRSLVRAFDPLSLTYPWRHPAPAVDALQLGISRIVGVRPNAAREDVFAQVWELAVGAGEPALARRRLPVLPARASIPYLTEPWYC
;
A
#
# COMPACT_ATOMS: atom_id res chain seq x y z
N MET A 1 -28.48 -6.71 15.13
CA MET A 1 -27.24 -7.50 15.02
C MET A 1 -26.10 -6.51 14.88
N GLN A 2 -25.07 -6.63 15.73
CA GLN A 2 -23.94 -5.71 15.72
C GLN A 2 -22.77 -6.33 14.95
N VAL A 3 -22.16 -5.53 14.07
CA VAL A 3 -20.96 -5.88 13.31
C VAL A 3 -19.80 -5.00 13.78
N LEU A 4 -18.69 -5.63 14.14
CA LEU A 4 -17.45 -4.95 14.50
C LEU A 4 -16.45 -5.05 13.34
N LEU A 5 -16.04 -3.92 12.78
CA LEU A 5 -14.99 -3.83 11.78
C LEU A 5 -13.69 -3.37 12.45
N ILE A 6 -12.59 -4.08 12.22
CA ILE A 6 -11.31 -3.87 12.91
C ILE A 6 -10.20 -3.65 11.88
N SER A 7 -9.48 -2.53 12.02
CA SER A 7 -8.20 -2.32 11.32
C SER A 7 -7.11 -2.12 12.35
N THR A 8 -5.93 -2.66 12.07
CA THR A 8 -4.74 -2.48 12.92
C THR A 8 -3.81 -1.39 12.42
N TYR A 9 -3.80 -1.14 11.10
CA TYR A 9 -2.86 -0.21 10.48
C TYR A 9 -3.21 0.08 9.01
N ASP A 10 -3.17 1.35 8.62
CA ASP A 10 -3.50 1.85 7.27
C ASP A 10 -2.50 2.92 6.79
N MET A 11 -1.18 2.68 6.97
CA MET A 11 -0.11 3.65 6.61
C MET A 11 -0.33 5.05 7.20
N GLY A 12 -0.78 5.08 8.45
CA GLY A 12 -1.05 6.34 9.14
C GLY A 12 -2.29 7.09 8.66
N ARG A 13 -3.16 6.51 7.83
CA ARG A 13 -4.38 7.14 7.28
C ARG A 13 -5.65 6.64 7.99
N GLN A 14 -6.73 7.42 7.90
CA GLN A 14 -8.03 6.95 8.37
C GLN A 14 -8.51 5.78 7.51
N SER A 15 -8.88 4.67 8.15
CA SER A 15 -9.10 3.40 7.45
C SER A 15 -10.29 3.44 6.48
N PHE A 16 -9.98 3.40 5.18
CA PHE A 16 -10.98 3.22 4.12
C PHE A 16 -11.57 1.81 4.13
N GLY A 17 -10.77 0.81 4.51
CA GLY A 17 -11.24 -0.56 4.67
C GLY A 17 -12.26 -0.73 5.78
N LEU A 18 -12.35 0.19 6.73
CA LEU A 18 -13.47 0.25 7.68
C LEU A 18 -14.65 1.07 7.12
N ALA A 19 -14.37 2.26 6.57
CA ALA A 19 -15.39 3.19 6.10
C ALA A 19 -16.23 2.64 4.94
N SER A 20 -15.58 1.99 3.95
CA SER A 20 -16.28 1.45 2.78
C SER A 20 -17.30 0.37 3.17
N PRO A 21 -16.95 -0.74 3.83
CA PRO A 21 -17.93 -1.76 4.20
C PRO A 21 -18.93 -1.27 5.26
N ALA A 22 -18.57 -0.31 6.11
CA ALA A 22 -19.52 0.31 7.04
C ALA A 22 -20.72 0.93 6.30
N ALA A 23 -20.51 1.61 5.17
CA ALA A 23 -21.60 2.17 4.36
C ALA A 23 -22.58 1.08 3.89
N TRP A 24 -22.05 -0.03 3.40
CA TRP A 24 -22.86 -1.13 2.88
C TRP A 24 -23.65 -1.85 3.98
N LEU A 25 -23.00 -2.11 5.11
CA LEU A 25 -23.61 -2.78 6.25
C LEU A 25 -24.69 -1.90 6.90
N ARG A 26 -24.44 -0.59 7.05
CA ARG A 26 -25.43 0.37 7.59
C ARG A 26 -26.66 0.48 6.69
N GLU A 27 -26.49 0.54 5.37
CA GLU A 27 -27.62 0.55 4.44
C GLU A 27 -28.42 -0.75 4.49
N ALA A 28 -27.78 -1.87 4.81
CA ALA A 28 -28.45 -3.14 5.10
C ALA A 28 -29.15 -3.18 6.47
N GLY A 29 -29.20 -2.07 7.22
CA GLY A 29 -29.87 -1.94 8.51
C GLY A 29 -29.08 -2.51 9.69
N LEU A 30 -27.76 -2.69 9.54
CA LEU A 30 -26.90 -3.24 10.59
C LEU A 30 -26.29 -2.15 11.45
N GLU A 31 -26.12 -2.46 12.74
CA GLU A 31 -25.36 -1.62 13.65
C GLU A 31 -23.86 -1.91 13.45
N VAL A 32 -23.09 -0.89 13.07
CA VAL A 32 -21.67 -1.06 12.72
C VAL A 32 -20.79 -0.23 13.64
N VAL A 33 -19.89 -0.91 14.34
CA VAL A 33 -18.82 -0.32 15.13
C VAL A 33 -17.51 -0.45 14.36
N CYS A 34 -16.80 0.65 14.15
CA CYS A 34 -15.48 0.66 13.55
C CYS A 34 -14.42 0.82 14.63
N ALA A 35 -13.41 -0.04 14.64
CA ALA A 35 -12.29 -0.02 15.57
C ALA A 35 -10.97 0.11 14.80
N ASP A 36 -10.46 1.33 14.74
CA ASP A 36 -9.12 1.62 14.21
C ASP A 36 -8.09 1.54 15.35
N LEU A 37 -7.45 0.37 15.45
CA LEU A 37 -6.50 0.07 16.52
C LEU A 37 -5.14 0.74 16.34
N SER A 38 -4.92 1.44 15.22
CA SER A 38 -3.75 2.31 15.07
C SER A 38 -3.88 3.59 15.91
N ARG A 39 -5.11 3.95 16.29
CA ARG A 39 -5.42 5.16 17.06
C ARG A 39 -6.06 4.87 18.41
N ASP A 40 -6.91 3.86 18.50
CA ASP A 40 -7.69 3.55 19.69
C ASP A 40 -7.40 2.15 20.24
N ARG A 41 -7.85 1.90 21.47
CA ARG A 41 -7.76 0.57 22.09
C ARG A 41 -8.87 -0.33 21.55
N LEU A 42 -8.65 -1.65 21.57
CA LEU A 42 -9.69 -2.62 21.23
C LEU A 42 -10.93 -2.44 22.12
N PRO A 43 -12.11 -2.10 21.55
CA PRO A 43 -13.31 -1.86 22.33
C PRO A 43 -13.92 -3.19 22.80
N GLN A 44 -13.53 -3.64 23.99
CA GLN A 44 -13.89 -4.98 24.48
C GLN A 44 -15.41 -5.21 24.57
N ASP A 45 -16.20 -4.18 24.88
CA ASP A 45 -17.65 -4.34 24.99
C ASP A 45 -18.31 -4.54 23.62
N ALA A 46 -17.84 -3.82 22.60
CA ALA A 46 -18.24 -4.07 21.21
C ALA A 46 -17.80 -5.46 20.73
N VAL A 47 -16.61 -5.92 21.14
CA VAL A 47 -16.16 -7.29 20.84
C VAL A 47 -17.13 -8.33 21.41
N ARG A 48 -17.56 -8.16 22.67
CA ARG A 48 -18.51 -9.09 23.33
C ARG A 48 -19.92 -9.04 22.74
N ALA A 49 -20.36 -7.87 22.27
CA ALA A 49 -21.69 -7.68 21.72
C ALA A 49 -21.80 -8.03 20.22
N ALA A 50 -20.68 -8.07 19.50
CA ALA A 50 -20.65 -8.34 18.07
C ALA A 50 -21.11 -9.77 17.74
N SER A 51 -22.01 -9.89 16.77
CA SER A 51 -22.36 -11.18 16.16
C SER A 51 -21.40 -11.54 15.03
N LEU A 52 -20.74 -10.54 14.45
CA LEU A 52 -19.68 -10.69 13.46
C LEU A 52 -18.55 -9.69 13.74
N ALA A 53 -17.30 -10.16 13.73
CA ALA A 53 -16.11 -9.32 13.78
C ALA A 53 -15.25 -9.54 12.52
N ALA A 54 -14.99 -8.46 11.78
CA ALA A 54 -14.23 -8.50 10.53
C ALA A 54 -12.91 -7.75 10.62
N PHE A 55 -11.82 -8.34 10.15
CA PHE A 55 -10.46 -7.80 10.19
C PHE A 55 -10.00 -7.36 8.80
N PHE A 56 -9.67 -6.07 8.66
CA PHE A 56 -9.11 -5.54 7.43
C PHE A 56 -7.60 -5.80 7.36
N LEU A 57 -7.16 -6.43 6.28
CA LEU A 57 -5.79 -6.88 6.03
C LEU A 57 -5.27 -6.28 4.70
N PRO A 58 -5.02 -4.96 4.64
CA PRO A 58 -4.64 -4.25 3.41
C PRO A 58 -3.20 -4.52 2.97
N MET A 59 -2.30 -4.74 3.92
CA MET A 59 -0.86 -4.83 3.71
C MET A 59 -0.21 -5.82 4.68
N HIS A 60 1.03 -6.19 4.41
CA HIS A 60 1.80 -7.16 5.18
C HIS A 60 1.89 -6.80 6.67
N THR A 61 2.30 -5.55 6.95
CA THR A 61 2.45 -5.05 8.32
C THR A 61 1.13 -5.09 9.09
N ALA A 62 0.03 -4.63 8.48
CA ALA A 62 -1.29 -4.68 9.09
C ALA A 62 -1.73 -6.12 9.41
N THR A 63 -1.48 -7.06 8.50
CA THR A 63 -1.81 -8.48 8.73
C THR A 63 -1.05 -9.07 9.90
N ARG A 64 0.26 -8.80 10.01
CA ARG A 64 1.06 -9.25 11.16
C ARG A 64 0.53 -8.70 12.47
N LEU A 65 0.18 -7.42 12.51
CA LEU A 65 -0.40 -6.77 13.69
C LEU A 65 -1.78 -7.31 14.04
N ALA A 66 -2.56 -7.78 13.06
CA ALA A 66 -3.89 -8.32 13.28
C ALA A 66 -3.90 -9.71 13.92
N LEU A 67 -2.87 -10.55 13.71
CA LEU A 67 -2.82 -11.91 14.25
C LEU A 67 -3.08 -12.02 15.76
N PRO A 68 -2.36 -11.28 16.65
CA PRO A 68 -2.65 -11.32 18.08
C PRO A 68 -4.02 -10.71 18.44
N VAL A 69 -4.53 -9.78 17.63
CA VAL A 69 -5.86 -9.19 17.84
C VAL A 69 -6.96 -10.20 17.51
N ILE A 70 -6.80 -10.99 16.44
CA ILE A 70 -7.70 -12.10 16.09
C ILE A 70 -7.79 -13.08 17.26
N ASP A 71 -6.65 -13.50 17.81
CA ASP A 71 -6.61 -14.41 18.96
C ASP A 71 -7.35 -13.82 20.17
N ARG A 72 -7.15 -12.52 20.42
CA ARG A 72 -7.81 -11.82 21.54
C ARG A 72 -9.31 -11.68 21.36
N VAL A 73 -9.77 -11.34 20.16
CA VAL A 73 -11.20 -11.23 19.84
C VAL A 73 -11.88 -12.58 19.97
N ARG A 74 -11.30 -13.65 19.41
CA ARG A 74 -11.79 -15.02 19.56
C ARG A 74 -11.90 -15.45 21.02
N SER A 75 -10.92 -15.08 21.84
CA SER A 75 -10.95 -15.37 23.29
C SER A 75 -12.05 -14.60 24.04
N LEU A 76 -12.36 -13.38 23.62
CA LEU A 76 -13.35 -12.53 24.27
C LEU A 76 -14.79 -12.85 23.83
N ASN A 77 -14.96 -13.31 22.60
CA ASN A 77 -16.24 -13.68 22.02
C ASN A 77 -16.08 -14.89 21.09
N PRO A 78 -16.15 -16.12 21.62
CA PRO A 78 -15.99 -17.34 20.83
C PRO A 78 -17.18 -17.61 19.90
N GLU A 79 -18.34 -16.99 20.14
CA GLU A 79 -19.57 -17.18 19.34
C GLU A 79 -19.64 -16.24 18.12
N ALA A 80 -18.82 -15.19 18.08
CA ALA A 80 -18.80 -14.27 16.95
C ALA A 80 -18.29 -14.95 15.67
N ARG A 81 -18.99 -14.70 14.55
CA ARG A 81 -18.45 -15.02 13.23
C ARG A 81 -17.23 -14.14 12.97
N LEU A 82 -16.06 -14.76 12.77
CA LEU A 82 -14.83 -14.03 12.46
C LEU A 82 -14.55 -14.04 10.97
N VAL A 83 -14.32 -12.86 10.38
CA VAL A 83 -14.06 -12.68 8.94
C VAL A 83 -12.75 -11.94 8.75
N ALA A 84 -11.92 -12.34 7.79
CA ALA A 84 -10.76 -11.57 7.37
C ALA A 84 -10.93 -11.12 5.93
N TYR A 85 -10.58 -9.87 5.60
CA TYR A 85 -10.77 -9.33 4.26
C TYR A 85 -9.66 -8.35 3.86
N GLY A 86 -9.49 -8.11 2.56
CA GLY A 86 -8.45 -7.24 2.01
C GLY A 86 -7.35 -8.02 1.29
N LEU A 87 -6.39 -7.31 0.70
CA LEU A 87 -5.40 -7.87 -0.22
C LEU A 87 -4.60 -9.03 0.38
N TYR A 88 -4.27 -8.97 1.67
CA TYR A 88 -3.45 -9.99 2.32
C TYR A 88 -4.27 -11.12 2.97
N ALA A 89 -5.60 -11.02 3.02
CA ALA A 89 -6.42 -12.07 3.60
C ALA A 89 -6.33 -13.38 2.77
N PRO A 90 -6.55 -13.40 1.44
CA PRO A 90 -6.45 -14.62 0.64
C PRO A 90 -5.03 -15.21 0.59
N LEU A 91 -4.00 -14.37 0.77
CA LEU A 91 -2.60 -14.83 0.80
C LEU A 91 -2.32 -15.67 2.05
N ASN A 92 -3.04 -15.41 3.15
CA ASN A 92 -2.80 -16.05 4.44
C ASN A 92 -3.97 -16.95 4.88
N ASP A 93 -4.80 -17.42 3.94
CA ASP A 93 -6.05 -18.13 4.18
C ASP A 93 -5.91 -19.31 5.15
N GLU A 94 -4.96 -20.22 4.89
CA GLU A 94 -4.72 -21.41 5.73
C GLU A 94 -4.38 -21.03 7.18
N LEU A 95 -3.47 -20.07 7.37
CA LEU A 95 -3.08 -19.58 8.69
C LEU A 95 -4.24 -18.90 9.42
N LEU A 96 -5.01 -18.07 8.71
CA LEU A 96 -6.15 -17.36 9.28
C LEU A 96 -7.24 -18.33 9.73
N ARG A 97 -7.54 -19.36 8.93
CA ARG A 97 -8.49 -20.42 9.28
C ARG A 97 -8.03 -21.22 10.49
N ALA A 98 -6.75 -21.60 10.55
CA ALA A 98 -6.18 -22.26 11.73
C ALA A 98 -6.30 -21.41 13.00
N ARG A 99 -6.37 -20.08 12.87
CA ARG A 99 -6.60 -19.12 13.97
C ARG A 99 -8.08 -18.81 14.25
N GLY A 100 -9.01 -19.51 13.60
CA GLY A 100 -10.45 -19.38 13.85
C GLY A 100 -11.17 -18.33 13.01
N ILE A 101 -10.54 -17.81 11.95
CA ILE A 101 -11.28 -17.06 10.92
C ILE A 101 -12.15 -18.03 10.13
N HIS A 102 -13.43 -17.67 9.97
CA HIS A 102 -14.42 -18.49 9.31
C HIS A 102 -14.50 -18.18 7.80
N ASP A 103 -14.47 -16.90 7.44
CA ASP A 103 -14.52 -16.43 6.05
C ASP A 103 -13.30 -15.58 5.72
N VAL A 104 -12.74 -15.80 4.53
CA VAL A 104 -11.61 -15.02 4.00
C VAL A 104 -12.04 -14.41 2.67
N LEU A 105 -12.04 -13.08 2.61
CA LEU A 105 -12.54 -12.30 1.47
C LEU A 105 -11.40 -11.57 0.75
N GLY A 106 -11.51 -11.45 -0.56
CA GLY A 106 -10.49 -10.84 -1.43
C GLY A 106 -10.58 -9.32 -1.51
N GLY A 107 -10.28 -8.78 -2.70
CA GLY A 107 -10.21 -7.34 -2.94
C GLY A 107 -11.57 -6.63 -3.09
N GLU A 108 -12.64 -7.35 -3.41
CA GLU A 108 -14.00 -6.82 -3.58
C GLU A 108 -14.92 -7.46 -2.52
N PHE A 109 -14.91 -6.90 -1.32
CA PHE A 109 -15.39 -7.58 -0.11
C PHE A 109 -16.71 -7.03 0.45
N GLU A 110 -17.16 -5.86 0.02
CA GLU A 110 -18.29 -5.16 0.65
C GLU A 110 -19.61 -5.94 0.57
N GLN A 111 -19.99 -6.39 -0.63
CA GLN A 111 -21.23 -7.16 -0.80
C GLN A 111 -21.12 -8.52 -0.09
N GLN A 112 -19.95 -9.15 -0.11
CA GLN A 112 -19.74 -10.44 0.55
C GLN A 112 -19.90 -10.33 2.08
N LEU A 113 -19.47 -9.23 2.69
CA LEU A 113 -19.73 -8.97 4.12
C LEU A 113 -21.23 -8.85 4.42
N VAL A 114 -21.98 -8.15 3.55
CA VAL A 114 -23.44 -8.04 3.68
C VAL A 114 -24.11 -9.42 3.57
N ASP A 115 -23.67 -10.24 2.60
CA ASP A 115 -24.24 -11.57 2.35
C ASP A 115 -24.00 -12.53 3.53
N ILE A 116 -22.81 -12.50 4.13
CA ILE A 116 -22.50 -13.28 5.35
C ILE A 116 -23.44 -12.89 6.49
N VAL A 117 -23.69 -11.60 6.69
CA VAL A 117 -24.60 -11.15 7.74
C VAL A 117 -26.05 -11.58 7.47
N ARG A 118 -26.52 -11.49 6.23
CA ARG A 118 -27.86 -11.96 5.85
C ARG A 118 -28.04 -13.46 6.09
N LEU A 119 -27.00 -14.25 5.83
CA LEU A 119 -26.99 -15.68 6.14
C LEU A 119 -27.12 -15.92 7.64
N LEU A 120 -26.39 -15.17 8.47
CA LEU A 120 -26.48 -15.27 9.94
C LEU A 120 -27.87 -14.88 10.48
N GLN A 121 -28.62 -14.04 9.77
CA GLN A 121 -30.00 -13.68 10.10
C GLN A 121 -31.05 -14.69 9.61
N GLY A 122 -30.65 -15.71 8.82
CA GLY A 122 -31.57 -16.64 8.19
C GLY A 122 -32.37 -16.05 7.01
N VAL A 123 -31.89 -14.94 6.42
CA VAL A 123 -32.59 -14.16 5.38
C VAL A 123 -32.04 -14.46 3.96
N GLY A 124 -31.42 -15.62 3.74
CA GLY A 124 -30.89 -16.04 2.45
C GLY A 124 -31.14 -17.53 2.15
N GLY A 125 -31.63 -17.83 0.94
CA GLY A 125 -31.60 -19.19 0.38
C GLY A 125 -30.18 -19.56 -0.05
N GLU A 126 -29.83 -20.85 0.09
CA GLU A 126 -28.53 -21.53 -0.09
C GLU A 126 -27.25 -20.68 0.09
N ALA A 127 -26.40 -21.12 1.04
CA ALA A 127 -25.10 -20.52 1.30
C ALA A 127 -24.32 -20.27 0.00
N PRO A 128 -23.58 -19.15 -0.13
CA PRO A 128 -22.64 -18.99 -1.23
C PRO A 128 -21.72 -20.21 -1.28
N PRO A 129 -21.33 -20.71 -2.47
CA PRO A 129 -20.57 -21.94 -2.59
C PRO A 129 -19.33 -21.83 -1.72
N ASN A 130 -19.34 -22.61 -0.65
CA ASN A 130 -18.20 -22.81 0.21
C ASN A 130 -17.08 -23.34 -0.69
N PRO A 131 -15.89 -22.73 -0.78
CA PRO A 131 -14.74 -23.47 -1.27
C PRO A 131 -14.41 -24.50 -0.19
N ALA A 132 -15.14 -25.62 -0.20
CA ALA A 132 -14.85 -26.76 0.64
C ALA A 132 -13.48 -27.35 0.25
N PRO A 133 -12.77 -27.97 1.22
CA PRO A 133 -11.36 -28.28 1.10
C PRO A 133 -11.14 -29.54 0.27
N SER A 134 -10.29 -29.46 -0.73
CA SER A 134 -9.54 -30.62 -1.20
C SER A 134 -8.09 -30.25 -1.40
N ALA A 135 -7.27 -30.80 -0.51
CA ALA A 135 -5.85 -31.00 -0.76
C ALA A 135 -5.73 -31.80 -2.07
N GLU A 136 -5.24 -31.15 -3.11
CA GLU A 136 -4.38 -31.70 -4.15
C GLU A 136 -4.06 -30.58 -5.13
N HIS A 137 -2.78 -30.43 -5.43
CA HIS A 137 -2.22 -29.50 -6.40
C HIS A 137 -3.14 -29.27 -7.63
N ARG A 138 -3.93 -28.20 -7.62
CA ARG A 138 -4.43 -27.62 -8.87
C ARG A 138 -3.48 -26.51 -9.27
N ALA A 139 -2.70 -26.86 -10.28
CA ALA A 139 -1.87 -26.00 -11.07
C ALA A 139 -2.58 -24.67 -11.38
N LEU A 140 -1.76 -23.62 -11.42
CA LEU A 140 -2.05 -22.32 -12.01
C LEU A 140 -2.76 -22.47 -13.37
N SER A 141 -4.10 -22.50 -13.39
CA SER A 141 -4.96 -22.07 -14.50
C SER A 141 -6.44 -22.31 -14.22
N ALA A 142 -7.24 -21.35 -14.71
CA ALA A 142 -8.70 -21.36 -14.87
C ALA A 142 -9.57 -21.14 -13.61
N GLU A 143 -10.15 -19.93 -13.57
CA GLU A 143 -11.34 -19.52 -12.82
C GLU A 143 -11.17 -19.26 -11.31
N SER A 144 -10.50 -18.14 -10.99
CA SER A 144 -10.93 -17.38 -9.80
C SER A 144 -12.43 -17.12 -9.91
N PRO A 145 -13.24 -17.34 -8.86
CA PRO A 145 -14.66 -16.99 -8.89
C PRO A 145 -14.80 -15.57 -9.44
N ALA A 146 -15.73 -15.37 -10.37
CA ALA A 146 -15.88 -14.11 -11.09
C ALA A 146 -15.94 -12.96 -10.08
N MET A 147 -14.91 -12.10 -10.05
CA MET A 147 -14.91 -10.97 -9.12
C MET A 147 -16.14 -10.11 -9.42
N PRO A 148 -17.03 -9.89 -8.43
CA PRO A 148 -18.28 -9.21 -8.66
C PRO A 148 -18.03 -7.78 -9.14
N ARG A 149 -18.92 -7.26 -10.00
CA ARG A 149 -18.92 -5.85 -10.37
C ARG A 149 -19.81 -5.12 -9.37
N LEU A 150 -19.19 -4.46 -8.40
CA LEU A 150 -19.90 -3.73 -7.36
C LEU A 150 -20.32 -2.36 -7.86
N ALA A 151 -21.52 -1.93 -7.47
CA ALA A 151 -21.91 -0.53 -7.48
C ALA A 151 -21.43 0.10 -6.18
N PHE A 152 -20.23 0.70 -6.21
CA PHE A 152 -19.61 1.27 -5.01
C PHE A 152 -20.47 2.36 -4.37
N LYS A 153 -20.34 2.49 -3.05
CA LYS A 153 -21.07 3.43 -2.21
C LYS A 153 -20.10 4.43 -1.59
N VAL A 154 -20.61 5.61 -1.23
CA VAL A 154 -19.81 6.60 -0.50
C VAL A 154 -19.43 5.99 0.86
N PRO A 155 -18.13 5.93 1.21
CA PRO A 155 -17.68 5.40 2.50
C PRO A 155 -18.30 6.14 3.68
N ALA A 156 -18.70 5.39 4.71
CA ALA A 156 -19.31 5.93 5.91
C ALA A 156 -18.24 6.14 6.98
N ARG A 157 -17.88 7.41 7.23
CA ARG A 157 -16.75 7.78 8.11
C ARG A 157 -17.16 8.08 9.55
N GLU A 158 -18.46 8.04 9.84
CA GLU A 158 -18.98 8.30 11.18
C GLU A 158 -18.48 7.24 12.16
N GLY A 159 -17.98 7.71 13.31
CA GLY A 159 -17.43 6.86 14.37
C GLY A 159 -15.94 6.52 14.21
N LEU A 160 -15.30 6.90 13.09
CA LEU A 160 -13.84 6.82 12.97
C LEU A 160 -13.16 7.99 13.70
N PRO A 161 -11.91 7.82 14.16
CA PRO A 161 -11.13 8.91 14.72
C PRO A 161 -11.03 10.10 13.75
N PRO A 162 -10.97 11.36 14.26
CA PRO A 162 -10.85 12.53 13.41
C PRO A 162 -9.53 12.53 12.62
N LEU A 163 -9.57 13.07 11.39
CA LEU A 163 -8.43 13.11 10.46
C LEU A 163 -7.16 13.74 11.06
N SER A 164 -7.30 14.68 12.00
CA SER A 164 -6.17 15.34 12.69
C SER A 164 -5.32 14.41 13.56
N ARG A 165 -5.80 13.20 13.87
CA ARG A 165 -5.03 12.17 14.62
C ARG A 165 -4.13 11.31 13.72
N TYR A 166 -4.18 11.51 12.40
CA TYR A 166 -3.49 10.71 11.40
C TYR A 166 -2.23 11.43 10.86
N ALA A 167 -1.51 10.76 9.96
CA ALA A 167 -0.38 11.35 9.26
C ALA A 167 -0.82 12.62 8.51
N ALA A 168 0.10 13.57 8.41
CA ALA A 168 -0.11 14.85 7.74
C ALA A 168 0.76 14.94 6.49
N LEU A 169 0.41 15.84 5.58
CA LEU A 169 1.31 16.27 4.52
C LEU A 169 2.14 17.45 5.06
N GLN A 170 3.45 17.34 4.99
CA GLN A 170 4.37 18.46 5.15
C GLN A 170 4.61 19.07 3.78
N ASP A 171 4.32 20.37 3.64
CA ASP A 171 4.44 21.14 2.40
C ASP A 171 5.09 22.49 2.74
N GLY A 172 6.42 22.53 2.62
CA GLY A 172 7.23 23.61 3.18
C GLY A 172 6.97 23.85 4.67
N PRO A 173 6.63 25.07 5.13
CA PRO A 173 6.26 25.32 6.52
C PRO A 173 4.82 24.85 6.86
N ALA A 174 3.99 24.56 5.85
CA ALA A 174 2.61 24.17 6.06
C ALA A 174 2.50 22.69 6.43
N ARG A 175 1.60 22.40 7.38
CA ARG A 175 1.20 21.04 7.74
C ARG A 175 -0.28 20.88 7.47
N ARG A 176 -0.61 20.00 6.52
CA ARG A 176 -1.97 19.81 5.99
C ARG A 176 -2.59 18.54 6.56
N VAL A 177 -3.86 18.62 6.94
CA VAL A 177 -4.66 17.43 7.32
C VAL A 177 -4.97 16.63 6.06
N VAL A 178 -4.73 15.32 6.11
CA VAL A 178 -4.83 14.41 4.97
C VAL A 178 -6.07 13.54 5.10
N GLY A 179 -6.91 13.55 4.07
CA GLY A 179 -7.92 12.53 3.80
C GLY A 179 -7.38 11.47 2.84
N TYR A 180 -8.12 10.38 2.67
CA TYR A 180 -7.76 9.27 1.78
C TYR A 180 -8.99 8.74 1.06
N THR A 181 -8.87 8.43 -0.22
CA THR A 181 -9.90 7.73 -1.00
C THR A 181 -9.27 6.86 -2.07
N GLU A 182 -10.08 6.06 -2.76
CA GLU A 182 -9.64 5.21 -3.88
C GLU A 182 -10.52 5.53 -5.10
N ALA A 183 -9.92 5.96 -6.20
CA ALA A 183 -10.64 6.14 -7.46
C ALA A 183 -10.77 4.83 -8.25
N SER A 184 -9.95 3.84 -7.91
CA SER A 184 -9.94 2.53 -8.55
C SER A 184 -9.33 1.46 -7.66
N ARG A 185 -9.63 0.21 -8.00
CA ARG A 185 -9.14 -1.00 -7.36
C ARG A 185 -8.51 -1.96 -8.36
N GLY A 186 -7.55 -2.72 -7.84
CA GLY A 186 -6.75 -3.64 -8.65
C GLY A 186 -5.77 -2.90 -9.55
N CYS A 187 -5.06 -3.67 -10.38
CA CYS A 187 -4.04 -3.13 -11.26
C CYS A 187 -3.95 -4.00 -12.52
N LYS A 188 -3.70 -3.37 -13.68
CA LYS A 188 -3.53 -4.08 -14.96
C LYS A 188 -2.17 -4.77 -15.08
N HIS A 189 -1.20 -4.37 -14.26
CA HIS A 189 0.15 -4.92 -14.26
C HIS A 189 0.23 -6.23 -13.46
N LEU A 190 1.26 -7.03 -13.76
CA LEU A 190 1.46 -8.36 -13.20
C LEU A 190 2.82 -8.52 -12.48
N CYS A 191 3.36 -7.40 -11.96
CA CYS A 191 4.65 -7.34 -11.26
C CYS A 191 4.78 -8.43 -10.19
N ARG A 192 5.91 -9.15 -10.18
CA ARG A 192 6.01 -10.42 -9.46
C ARG A 192 5.97 -10.30 -7.94
N HIS A 193 6.45 -9.18 -7.41
CA HIS A 193 6.48 -8.89 -5.97
C HIS A 193 5.15 -8.34 -5.43
N CYS A 194 4.25 -7.90 -6.31
CA CYS A 194 3.09 -7.11 -5.91
C CYS A 194 1.98 -7.99 -5.31
N PRO A 195 1.48 -7.69 -4.09
CA PRO A 195 0.42 -8.47 -3.44
C PRO A 195 -0.95 -8.31 -4.09
N ILE A 196 -1.11 -7.36 -5.01
CA ILE A 196 -2.34 -7.16 -5.77
C ILE A 196 -2.52 -8.26 -6.82
N VAL A 197 -1.43 -8.77 -7.38
CA VAL A 197 -1.47 -9.71 -8.51
C VAL A 197 -2.14 -11.03 -8.12
N PRO A 198 -1.86 -11.67 -6.97
CA PRO A 198 -2.57 -12.88 -6.56
C PRO A 198 -4.08 -12.71 -6.36
N VAL A 199 -4.56 -11.47 -6.14
CA VAL A 199 -5.97 -11.18 -5.87
C VAL A 199 -6.71 -10.71 -7.12
N TYR A 200 -6.13 -9.74 -7.85
CA TYR A 200 -6.76 -9.12 -9.01
C TYR A 200 -6.29 -9.70 -10.33
N ASN A 201 -5.08 -10.25 -10.41
CA ASN A 201 -4.50 -10.87 -11.60
C ASN A 201 -4.72 -10.07 -12.90
N GLY A 202 -4.32 -8.80 -12.90
CA GLY A 202 -4.47 -7.91 -14.06
C GLY A 202 -5.87 -7.28 -14.20
N ARG A 203 -6.82 -7.62 -13.32
CA ARG A 203 -8.15 -6.99 -13.30
C ARG A 203 -8.07 -5.63 -12.62
N PHE A 204 -8.84 -4.70 -13.17
CA PHE A 204 -8.94 -3.32 -12.73
C PHE A 204 -10.41 -2.91 -12.68
N ARG A 205 -10.79 -2.11 -11.68
CA ARG A 205 -12.16 -1.63 -11.43
C ARG A 205 -12.11 -0.16 -11.07
N VAL A 206 -12.90 0.65 -11.76
CA VAL A 206 -13.07 2.07 -11.41
C VAL A 206 -14.17 2.22 -10.37
N VAL A 207 -14.00 3.16 -9.46
CA VAL A 207 -15.04 3.69 -8.59
C VAL A 207 -15.69 4.86 -9.34
N SER A 208 -17.01 5.03 -9.25
CA SER A 208 -17.66 6.14 -9.95
C SER A 208 -17.09 7.48 -9.45
N PRO A 209 -16.75 8.44 -10.34
CA PRO A 209 -16.35 9.78 -9.93
C PRO A 209 -17.33 10.42 -8.93
N ASP A 210 -18.64 10.20 -9.07
CA ASP A 210 -19.62 10.74 -8.12
C ASP A 210 -19.42 10.23 -6.68
N VAL A 211 -19.06 8.95 -6.53
CA VAL A 211 -18.78 8.34 -5.23
C VAL A 211 -17.46 8.87 -4.67
N VAL A 212 -16.42 8.92 -5.52
CA VAL A 212 -15.09 9.43 -5.15
C VAL A 212 -15.19 10.87 -4.67
N LEU A 213 -15.79 11.77 -5.48
CA LEU A 213 -15.89 13.18 -5.14
C LEU A 213 -16.84 13.42 -3.96
N ALA A 214 -17.88 12.61 -3.77
CA ALA A 214 -18.71 12.69 -2.55
C ALA A 214 -17.91 12.37 -1.27
N ASP A 215 -17.08 11.34 -1.30
CA ASP A 215 -16.18 10.99 -0.19
C ASP A 215 -15.14 12.09 0.07
N VAL A 216 -14.54 12.64 -1.00
CA VAL A 216 -13.61 13.78 -0.91
C VAL A 216 -14.27 14.98 -0.23
N ARG A 217 -15.46 15.40 -0.69
CA ARG A 217 -16.18 16.55 -0.11
C ARG A 217 -16.50 16.32 1.37
N GLY A 218 -16.91 15.11 1.74
CA GLY A 218 -17.16 14.74 3.14
C GLY A 218 -15.91 14.90 4.01
N GLN A 219 -14.75 14.45 3.53
CA GLN A 219 -13.48 14.58 4.25
C GLN A 219 -12.98 16.03 4.34
N ILE A 220 -13.15 16.83 3.28
CA ILE A 220 -12.84 18.26 3.30
C ILE A 220 -13.75 18.98 4.31
N GLY A 221 -15.04 18.66 4.34
CA GLY A 221 -15.98 19.15 5.36
C GLY A 221 -15.58 18.75 6.78
N ALA A 222 -14.88 17.63 6.95
CA ALA A 222 -14.29 17.18 8.22
C ALA A 222 -12.89 17.77 8.50
N GLY A 223 -12.42 18.72 7.69
CA GLY A 223 -11.17 19.46 7.90
C GLY A 223 -9.97 18.97 7.08
N ALA A 224 -10.13 18.04 6.13
CA ALA A 224 -9.06 17.69 5.22
C ALA A 224 -8.71 18.87 4.29
N THR A 225 -7.42 19.07 4.06
CA THR A 225 -6.88 20.07 3.11
C THR A 225 -6.00 19.44 2.02
N HIS A 226 -5.81 18.13 2.12
CA HIS A 226 -5.09 17.29 1.17
C HIS A 226 -5.76 15.93 1.09
N ILE A 227 -5.84 15.32 -0.09
CA ILE A 227 -6.39 13.97 -0.30
C ILE A 227 -5.34 13.07 -0.96
N THR A 228 -5.06 11.91 -0.36
CA THR A 228 -4.32 10.86 -1.05
C THR A 228 -5.29 9.97 -1.83
N PHE A 229 -5.06 9.81 -3.14
CA PHE A 229 -5.68 8.76 -3.95
C PHE A 229 -4.85 7.48 -3.84
N GLY A 230 -5.40 6.51 -3.12
CA GLY A 230 -4.76 5.24 -2.76
C GLY A 230 -4.69 4.18 -3.85
N ASP A 231 -5.08 4.52 -5.06
CA ASP A 231 -5.02 3.68 -6.24
C ASP A 231 -3.63 3.05 -6.39
N PRO A 232 -3.53 1.72 -6.66
CA PRO A 232 -2.23 1.09 -6.92
C PRO A 232 -1.48 1.70 -8.10
N ASP A 233 -2.22 2.24 -9.05
CA ASP A 233 -1.73 3.06 -10.15
C ASP A 233 -2.91 3.86 -10.72
N PHE A 234 -2.95 5.15 -10.40
CA PHE A 234 -4.02 6.09 -10.73
C PHE A 234 -4.26 6.21 -12.24
N PHE A 235 -3.21 6.02 -13.07
CA PHE A 235 -3.32 6.10 -14.53
C PHE A 235 -3.66 4.77 -15.20
N ASN A 236 -3.92 3.70 -14.44
CA ASN A 236 -4.47 2.45 -15.00
C ASN A 236 -5.71 2.70 -15.87
N GLY A 237 -6.53 3.71 -15.53
CA GLY A 237 -7.67 4.16 -16.29
C GLY A 237 -7.60 5.65 -16.63
N ILE A 238 -6.70 6.05 -17.54
CA ILE A 238 -6.42 7.47 -17.81
C ILE A 238 -7.66 8.35 -18.07
N ARG A 239 -8.68 7.88 -18.80
CA ARG A 239 -9.92 8.66 -19.03
C ARG A 239 -10.64 8.96 -17.71
N HIS A 240 -10.75 7.96 -16.86
CA HIS A 240 -11.36 8.07 -15.53
C HIS A 240 -10.52 8.98 -14.63
N ALA A 241 -9.20 8.81 -14.62
CA ALA A 241 -8.28 9.66 -13.88
C ALA A 241 -8.41 11.14 -14.27
N ARG A 242 -8.47 11.44 -15.58
CA ARG A 242 -8.66 12.82 -16.08
C ARG A 242 -9.96 13.44 -15.59
N GLU A 243 -11.06 12.69 -15.62
CA GLU A 243 -12.36 13.15 -15.09
C GLU A 243 -12.30 13.41 -13.58
N VAL A 244 -11.67 12.52 -12.81
CA VAL A 244 -11.50 12.71 -11.36
C VAL A 244 -10.66 13.95 -11.05
N MET A 245 -9.53 14.15 -11.76
CA MET A 245 -8.68 15.34 -11.60
C MET A 245 -9.42 16.64 -11.91
N GLU A 246 -10.13 16.67 -13.05
CA GLU A 246 -10.90 17.84 -13.47
C GLU A 246 -11.99 18.20 -12.46
N ARG A 247 -12.78 17.21 -12.04
CA ARG A 247 -13.83 17.42 -11.04
C ARG A 247 -13.29 17.78 -9.68
N PHE A 248 -12.17 17.18 -9.26
CA PHE A 248 -11.52 17.55 -7.99
C PHE A 248 -11.12 19.03 -8.00
N ALA A 249 -10.47 19.51 -9.07
CA ALA A 249 -10.08 20.91 -9.18
C ALA A 249 -11.27 21.88 -9.20
N GLN A 250 -12.37 21.49 -9.87
CA GLN A 250 -13.60 22.30 -9.94
C GLN A 250 -14.35 22.35 -8.61
N GLU A 251 -14.50 21.20 -7.95
CA GLU A 251 -15.34 21.06 -6.76
C GLU A 251 -14.59 21.38 -5.45
N CYS A 252 -13.25 21.23 -5.44
CA CYS A 252 -12.40 21.32 -4.27
C CYS A 252 -11.14 22.20 -4.49
N PRO A 253 -11.25 23.42 -5.04
CA PRO A 253 -10.10 24.20 -5.55
C PRO A 253 -9.06 24.63 -4.49
N GLN A 254 -9.40 24.56 -3.20
CA GLN A 254 -8.48 24.90 -2.10
C GLN A 254 -7.74 23.69 -1.53
N ALA A 255 -8.16 22.48 -1.90
CA ALA A 255 -7.50 21.24 -1.49
C ALA A 255 -6.43 20.85 -2.50
N THR A 256 -5.43 20.12 -2.03
CA THR A 256 -4.42 19.48 -2.87
C THR A 256 -4.61 17.97 -2.85
N TYR A 257 -3.91 17.23 -3.70
CA TYR A 257 -3.95 15.77 -3.66
C TYR A 257 -2.63 15.13 -4.05
N ASP A 258 -2.46 13.84 -3.76
CA ASP A 258 -1.34 13.02 -4.23
C ASP A 258 -1.86 11.73 -4.86
N VAL A 259 -1.07 11.17 -5.77
CA VAL A 259 -1.40 9.96 -6.54
C VAL A 259 -0.22 9.02 -6.60
N THR A 260 -0.49 7.72 -6.75
CA THR A 260 0.53 6.74 -7.12
C THR A 260 0.42 6.42 -8.60
N ILE A 261 1.51 6.55 -9.37
CA ILE A 261 1.54 6.26 -10.81
C ILE A 261 2.82 5.50 -11.16
N LYS A 262 2.70 4.44 -11.96
CA LYS A 262 3.84 3.67 -12.44
C LYS A 262 4.65 4.43 -13.50
N VAL A 263 5.97 4.22 -13.55
CA VAL A 263 6.88 4.81 -14.55
C VAL A 263 6.35 4.63 -15.98
N GLU A 264 5.91 3.42 -16.37
CA GLU A 264 5.33 3.18 -17.70
C GLU A 264 4.16 4.10 -18.01
N HIS A 265 3.26 4.35 -17.05
CA HIS A 265 2.11 5.22 -17.25
C HIS A 265 2.46 6.71 -17.22
N LEU A 266 3.47 7.12 -16.46
CA LEU A 266 4.01 8.49 -16.54
C LEU A 266 4.55 8.78 -17.94
N LEU A 267 5.26 7.83 -18.54
CA LEU A 267 5.79 7.99 -19.90
C LEU A 267 4.70 7.92 -20.96
N LYS A 268 3.80 6.94 -20.86
CA LYS A 268 2.71 6.73 -21.81
C LYS A 268 1.71 7.89 -21.83
N HIS A 269 1.50 8.54 -20.70
CA HIS A 269 0.57 9.64 -20.52
C HIS A 269 1.28 10.92 -20.08
N ALA A 270 2.44 11.20 -20.69
CA ALA A 270 3.22 12.40 -20.42
C ALA A 270 2.42 13.69 -20.66
N ASP A 271 1.44 13.66 -21.57
CA ASP A 271 0.48 14.73 -21.85
C ASP A 271 -0.53 14.98 -20.71
N ALA A 272 -0.51 14.17 -19.64
CA ALA A 272 -1.34 14.37 -18.45
C ALA A 272 -0.57 14.98 -17.26
N LEU A 273 0.77 15.11 -17.35
CA LEU A 273 1.58 15.59 -16.23
C LEU A 273 1.32 17.07 -15.91
N GLU A 274 1.17 17.90 -16.94
CA GLU A 274 0.79 19.31 -16.77
C GLU A 274 -0.61 19.42 -16.13
N GLN A 275 -1.55 18.53 -16.51
CA GLN A 275 -2.87 18.50 -15.90
C GLN A 275 -2.77 18.18 -14.40
N LEU A 276 -1.99 17.16 -14.00
CA LEU A 276 -1.78 16.82 -12.58
C LEU A 276 -1.36 18.05 -11.77
N HIS A 277 -0.32 18.75 -12.23
CA HIS A 277 0.16 19.96 -11.57
C HIS A 277 -0.92 21.05 -11.53
N ALA A 278 -1.54 21.35 -12.68
CA ALA A 278 -2.56 22.41 -12.79
C ALA A 278 -3.82 22.15 -11.96
N THR A 279 -4.17 20.88 -11.68
CA THR A 279 -5.32 20.52 -10.85
C THR A 279 -5.01 20.41 -9.36
N GLY A 280 -3.77 20.69 -8.93
CA GLY A 280 -3.38 20.72 -7.51
C GLY A 280 -2.76 19.43 -6.98
N CYS A 281 -2.20 18.58 -7.86
CA CYS A 281 -1.39 17.44 -7.43
C CYS A 281 -0.09 17.93 -6.78
N ALA A 282 0.08 17.66 -5.48
CA ALA A 282 1.25 18.11 -4.71
C ALA A 282 2.50 17.28 -5.04
N PHE A 283 2.34 15.98 -5.29
CA PHE A 283 3.41 15.09 -5.72
C PHE A 283 2.85 13.77 -6.27
N VAL A 284 3.68 13.06 -7.03
CA VAL A 284 3.40 11.70 -7.52
C VAL A 284 4.30 10.70 -6.81
N THR A 285 3.71 9.70 -6.17
CA THR A 285 4.46 8.51 -5.74
C THR A 285 4.68 7.58 -6.93
N THR A 286 5.92 7.16 -7.21
CA THR A 286 6.20 6.25 -8.33
C THR A 286 6.96 5.02 -7.90
N ALA A 287 6.42 3.84 -8.25
CA ALA A 287 6.98 2.56 -7.88
C ALA A 287 8.11 2.14 -8.84
N VAL A 288 9.32 2.63 -8.57
CA VAL A 288 10.53 2.35 -9.37
C VAL A 288 11.09 0.97 -9.03
N GLU A 289 11.08 0.60 -7.75
CA GLU A 289 11.66 -0.61 -7.13
C GLU A 289 13.18 -0.73 -7.21
N ALA A 290 13.78 -0.50 -8.37
CA ALA A 290 15.22 -0.66 -8.59
C ALA A 290 15.72 0.22 -9.74
N VAL A 291 17.03 0.48 -9.77
CA VAL A 291 17.71 1.11 -10.92
C VAL A 291 18.59 0.13 -11.70
N ASP A 292 18.64 -1.14 -11.28
CA ASP A 292 19.27 -2.24 -12.02
C ASP A 292 18.20 -2.87 -12.93
N ASP A 293 18.39 -2.75 -14.25
CA ASP A 293 17.46 -3.28 -15.27
C ASP A 293 17.27 -4.80 -15.17
N ARG A 294 18.27 -5.55 -14.69
CA ARG A 294 18.14 -6.98 -14.46
C ARG A 294 17.16 -7.26 -13.32
N VAL A 295 17.24 -6.50 -12.23
CA VAL A 295 16.29 -6.59 -11.11
C VAL A 295 14.88 -6.20 -11.57
N LEU A 296 14.74 -5.13 -12.34
CA LEU A 296 13.46 -4.72 -12.93
C LEU A 296 12.85 -5.81 -13.82
N GLY A 297 13.69 -6.52 -14.58
CA GLY A 297 13.29 -7.70 -15.36
C GLY A 297 12.81 -8.87 -14.50
N TYR A 298 13.51 -9.19 -13.41
CA TYR A 298 13.05 -10.22 -12.46
C TYR A 298 11.73 -9.84 -11.78
N LEU A 299 11.54 -8.56 -11.44
CA LEU A 299 10.30 -8.08 -10.84
C LEU A 299 9.15 -7.90 -11.85
N ASP A 300 9.41 -8.02 -13.15
CA ASP A 300 8.45 -7.75 -14.23
C ASP A 300 7.87 -6.34 -14.14
N LYS A 301 8.74 -5.35 -13.96
CA LYS A 301 8.32 -3.96 -13.77
C LYS A 301 7.92 -3.26 -15.05
N GLY A 302 8.36 -3.73 -16.22
CA GLY A 302 7.95 -3.16 -17.52
C GLY A 302 8.56 -1.78 -17.82
N HIS A 303 9.48 -1.29 -16.99
CA HIS A 303 10.29 -0.10 -17.24
C HIS A 303 11.77 -0.40 -17.00
N THR A 304 12.64 0.44 -17.56
CA THR A 304 14.09 0.43 -17.36
C THR A 304 14.55 1.61 -16.50
N ARG A 305 15.83 1.65 -16.13
CA ARG A 305 16.48 2.81 -15.53
C ARG A 305 16.35 4.05 -16.42
N ALA A 306 16.58 3.91 -17.73
CA ALA A 306 16.46 5.03 -18.67
C ALA A 306 15.03 5.60 -18.71
N ASP A 307 14.01 4.73 -18.60
CA ASP A 307 12.61 5.14 -18.50
C ASP A 307 12.34 5.93 -17.21
N PHE A 308 12.91 5.49 -16.09
CA PHE A 308 12.81 6.22 -14.82
C PHE A 308 13.48 7.60 -14.91
N GLU A 309 14.72 7.67 -15.43
CA GLU A 309 15.43 8.94 -15.62
C GLU A 309 14.64 9.90 -16.53
N ARG A 310 14.01 9.38 -17.59
CA ARG A 310 13.12 10.16 -18.45
C ARG A 310 11.86 10.65 -17.73
N ALA A 311 11.24 9.81 -16.90
CA ALA A 311 10.07 10.20 -16.12
C ALA A 311 10.41 11.32 -15.12
N VAL A 312 11.57 11.24 -14.46
CA VAL A 312 12.08 12.32 -13.59
C VAL A 312 12.21 13.62 -14.37
N ALA A 313 12.84 13.58 -15.54
CA ALA A 313 13.03 14.78 -16.37
C ALA A 313 11.68 15.39 -16.82
N LEU A 314 10.71 14.57 -17.22
CA LEU A 314 9.37 15.03 -17.65
C LEU A 314 8.58 15.65 -16.50
N CYS A 315 8.61 15.06 -15.30
CA CYS A 315 7.94 15.64 -14.14
C CYS A 315 8.59 16.96 -13.71
N ALA A 316 9.93 17.05 -13.78
CA ALA A 316 10.65 18.28 -13.48
C ALA A 316 10.32 19.43 -14.46
N GLN A 317 10.05 19.13 -15.74
CA GLN A 317 9.68 20.13 -16.75
C GLN A 317 8.36 20.86 -16.45
N VAL A 318 7.49 20.24 -15.64
CA VAL A 318 6.17 20.78 -15.28
C VAL A 318 6.05 21.08 -13.78
N ASP A 319 7.19 21.18 -13.08
CA ASP A 319 7.27 21.42 -11.63
C ASP A 319 6.43 20.45 -10.78
N LEU A 320 6.32 19.18 -11.20
CA LEU A 320 5.59 18.15 -10.50
C LEU A 320 6.55 17.29 -9.66
N PRO A 321 6.54 17.38 -8.30
CA PRO A 321 7.44 16.59 -7.48
C PRO A 321 7.18 15.09 -7.61
N LEU A 322 8.26 14.33 -7.79
CA LEU A 322 8.21 12.88 -7.84
C LEU A 322 8.74 12.31 -6.52
N SER A 323 8.03 11.38 -5.90
CA SER A 323 8.42 10.64 -4.69
C SER A 323 8.64 9.18 -5.06
N PRO A 324 9.84 8.78 -5.53
CA PRO A 324 10.08 7.41 -5.96
C PRO A 324 10.22 6.44 -4.79
N THR A 325 9.75 5.22 -4.98
CA THR A 325 9.85 4.10 -4.02
C THR A 325 10.71 2.97 -4.56
N PHE A 326 11.41 2.28 -3.67
CA PHE A 326 12.45 1.31 -3.97
C PHE A 326 12.39 0.09 -3.04
N VAL A 327 12.83 -1.05 -3.56
CA VAL A 327 13.17 -2.25 -2.81
C VAL A 327 14.69 -2.41 -2.92
N ALA A 328 15.41 -1.66 -2.08
CA ALA A 328 16.85 -1.50 -2.23
C ALA A 328 17.64 -2.81 -2.04
N PHE A 329 17.10 -3.74 -1.27
CA PHE A 329 17.71 -5.05 -1.02
C PHE A 329 16.87 -6.20 -1.57
N THR A 330 17.40 -6.85 -2.59
CA THR A 330 16.81 -8.01 -3.26
C THR A 330 17.77 -9.21 -3.23
N PRO A 331 17.32 -10.42 -3.60
CA PRO A 331 18.18 -11.59 -3.82
C PRO A 331 19.37 -11.36 -4.77
N TRP A 332 19.28 -10.32 -5.62
CA TRP A 332 20.25 -10.04 -6.69
C TRP A 332 21.11 -8.80 -6.41
N THR A 333 20.86 -8.08 -5.31
CA THR A 333 21.58 -6.86 -4.95
C THR A 333 23.01 -7.18 -4.54
N THR A 334 23.99 -6.58 -5.22
CA THR A 334 25.38 -6.54 -4.79
C THR A 334 25.71 -5.22 -4.10
N ILE A 335 26.82 -5.17 -3.35
CA ILE A 335 27.35 -3.93 -2.77
C ILE A 335 27.57 -2.88 -3.90
N ALA A 336 28.03 -3.32 -5.08
CA ALA A 336 28.22 -2.47 -6.26
C ALA A 336 26.92 -1.90 -6.79
N SER A 337 25.91 -2.75 -7.01
CA SER A 337 24.60 -2.28 -7.47
C SER A 337 23.91 -1.36 -6.45
N TYR A 338 24.17 -1.55 -5.16
CA TYR A 338 23.68 -0.65 -4.11
C TYR A 338 24.37 0.72 -4.19
N GLY A 339 25.68 0.75 -4.46
CA GLY A 339 26.39 2.00 -4.73
C GLY A 339 25.89 2.71 -5.98
N GLU A 340 25.61 1.98 -7.06
CA GLU A 340 24.98 2.54 -8.27
C GLU A 340 23.60 3.12 -7.98
N PHE A 341 22.82 2.47 -7.11
CA PHE A 341 21.53 2.96 -6.64
C PHE A 341 21.66 4.31 -5.91
N LEU A 342 22.61 4.44 -4.98
CA LEU A 342 22.85 5.72 -4.31
C LEU A 342 23.32 6.80 -5.30
N GLN A 343 24.23 6.47 -6.21
CA GLN A 343 24.67 7.41 -7.26
C GLN A 343 23.53 7.86 -8.16
N ALA A 344 22.62 6.97 -8.52
CA ALA A 344 21.45 7.33 -9.33
C ALA A 344 20.55 8.33 -8.61
N ILE A 345 20.26 8.12 -7.32
CA ILE A 345 19.48 9.07 -6.50
C ILE A 345 20.18 10.44 -6.45
N ASP A 346 21.48 10.46 -6.17
CA ASP A 346 22.26 11.69 -6.04
C ASP A 346 22.36 12.46 -7.37
N ASN A 347 22.68 11.77 -8.47
CA ASN A 347 22.80 12.36 -9.81
C ASN A 347 21.48 12.92 -10.34
N LEU A 348 20.35 12.32 -9.96
CA LEU A 348 19.01 12.79 -10.31
C LEU A 348 18.50 13.90 -9.37
N GLY A 349 19.25 14.27 -8.33
CA GLY A 349 18.82 15.26 -7.35
C GLY A 349 17.66 14.80 -6.45
N LEU A 350 17.49 13.49 -6.26
CA LEU A 350 16.32 12.89 -5.62
C LEU A 350 16.51 12.60 -4.12
N VAL A 351 17.63 13.00 -3.51
CA VAL A 351 17.91 12.69 -2.09
C VAL A 351 16.79 13.20 -1.17
N GLU A 352 16.35 14.44 -1.38
CA GLU A 352 15.24 15.03 -0.62
C GLU A 352 13.86 14.51 -1.05
N HIS A 353 13.76 13.78 -2.15
CA HIS A 353 12.52 13.16 -2.64
C HIS A 353 12.30 11.76 -2.07
N VAL A 354 13.37 11.03 -1.78
CA VAL A 354 13.32 9.66 -1.30
C VAL A 354 13.13 9.60 0.21
N ALA A 355 12.06 8.94 0.66
CA ALA A 355 11.88 8.68 2.08
C ALA A 355 13.02 7.75 2.59
N PRO A 356 13.68 8.06 3.72
CA PRO A 356 14.86 7.31 4.16
C PRO A 356 14.66 5.80 4.27
N ILE A 357 13.46 5.35 4.67
CA ILE A 357 13.14 3.93 4.77
C ILE A 357 13.36 3.19 3.45
N GLN A 358 13.14 3.84 2.30
CA GLN A 358 13.30 3.26 0.96
C GLN A 358 14.75 2.83 0.67
N LEU A 359 15.73 3.40 1.37
CA LEU A 359 17.14 3.01 1.26
C LEU A 359 17.44 1.66 1.94
N ALA A 360 16.54 1.18 2.81
CA ALA A 360 16.71 -0.01 3.63
C ALA A 360 15.74 -1.15 3.31
N ILE A 361 14.70 -0.90 2.51
CA ILE A 361 13.64 -1.87 2.23
C ILE A 361 14.24 -3.14 1.63
N ARG A 362 13.85 -4.26 2.23
CA ARG A 362 14.20 -5.61 1.80
C ARG A 362 12.99 -6.27 1.16
N LEU A 363 13.21 -6.92 0.02
CA LEU A 363 12.17 -7.63 -0.72
C LEU A 363 11.50 -8.69 0.16
N LEU A 364 10.20 -8.55 0.36
CA LEU A 364 9.38 -9.57 1.00
C LEU A 364 8.93 -10.59 -0.05
N VAL A 365 9.07 -11.88 0.27
CA VAL A 365 8.50 -12.97 -0.53
C VAL A 365 7.34 -13.54 0.24
N THR A 366 6.12 -13.16 -0.12
CA THR A 366 4.90 -13.60 0.57
C THR A 366 4.35 -14.90 -0.03
N GLU A 367 3.46 -15.54 0.70
CA GLU A 367 2.62 -16.62 0.18
C GLU A 367 1.91 -16.18 -1.11
N LYS A 368 1.83 -17.10 -2.08
CA LYS A 368 1.27 -16.87 -3.43
C LYS A 368 1.96 -15.78 -4.27
N SER A 369 3.10 -15.23 -3.84
CA SER A 369 3.88 -14.28 -4.65
C SER A 369 4.36 -14.95 -5.94
N ARG A 370 4.25 -14.23 -7.07
CA ARG A 370 4.80 -14.70 -8.35
C ARG A 370 6.33 -14.71 -8.37
N LEU A 371 7.00 -14.12 -7.37
CA LEU A 371 8.44 -14.29 -7.18
C LEU A 371 8.81 -15.77 -7.02
N LEU A 372 7.92 -16.59 -6.45
CA LEU A 372 8.11 -18.03 -6.31
C LEU A 372 8.07 -18.77 -7.66
N GLU A 373 7.71 -18.12 -8.78
CA GLU A 373 7.84 -18.67 -10.13
C GLU A 373 9.31 -18.70 -10.59
N LEU A 374 10.17 -17.85 -10.01
CA LEU A 374 11.58 -17.75 -10.37
C LEU A 374 12.40 -18.83 -9.65
N HIS A 375 13.23 -19.55 -10.43
CA HIS A 375 14.12 -20.57 -9.88
C HIS A 375 15.08 -20.01 -8.82
N ASP A 376 15.70 -18.85 -9.10
CA ASP A 376 16.65 -18.18 -8.21
C ASP A 376 16.04 -17.81 -6.85
N VAL A 377 14.74 -17.49 -6.82
CA VAL A 377 14.04 -17.20 -5.57
C VAL A 377 13.76 -18.49 -4.83
N ARG A 378 13.23 -19.52 -5.52
CA ARG A 378 12.93 -20.83 -4.90
C ARG A 378 14.16 -21.52 -4.30
N SER A 379 15.33 -21.37 -4.92
CA SER A 379 16.57 -21.94 -4.40
C SER A 379 17.14 -21.20 -3.19
N LEU A 380 16.71 -19.95 -2.96
CA LEU A 380 17.23 -19.10 -1.88
C LEU A 380 16.34 -19.08 -0.62
N VAL A 381 15.02 -19.12 -0.82
CA VAL A 381 14.07 -18.99 0.29
C VAL A 381 14.05 -20.21 1.21
N ARG A 382 13.71 -19.99 2.47
CA ARG A 382 13.44 -21.03 3.47
C ARG A 382 11.95 -21.36 3.51
N ALA A 383 11.57 -22.35 4.31
CA ALA A 383 10.16 -22.64 4.60
C ALA A 383 9.40 -21.37 5.05
N PHE A 384 8.13 -21.28 4.67
CA PHE A 384 7.25 -20.18 5.05
C PHE A 384 7.20 -20.03 6.57
N ASP A 385 7.40 -18.80 7.05
CA ASP A 385 7.34 -18.47 8.46
C ASP A 385 6.00 -17.78 8.77
N PRO A 386 5.11 -18.44 9.53
CA PRO A 386 3.78 -17.90 9.85
C PRO A 386 3.80 -16.70 10.82
N LEU A 387 4.95 -16.38 11.43
CA LEU A 387 5.08 -15.18 12.27
C LEU A 387 5.45 -13.94 11.46
N SER A 388 6.34 -14.10 10.48
CA SER A 388 6.70 -13.03 9.55
C SER A 388 5.79 -12.95 8.34
N LEU A 389 4.95 -13.96 8.07
CA LEU A 389 4.09 -14.06 6.87
C LEU A 389 4.89 -13.98 5.57
N THR A 390 6.10 -14.52 5.58
CA THR A 390 7.00 -14.54 4.42
C THR A 390 7.75 -15.84 4.32
N TYR A 391 8.32 -16.09 3.15
CA TYR A 391 9.42 -16.99 2.91
C TYR A 391 10.73 -16.26 3.24
N PRO A 392 11.36 -16.53 4.39
CA PRO A 392 12.58 -15.82 4.77
C PRO A 392 13.73 -16.21 3.85
N TRP A 393 14.56 -15.25 3.48
CA TRP A 393 15.75 -15.49 2.67
C TRP A 393 16.96 -14.76 3.25
N ARG A 394 18.14 -15.37 3.09
CA ARG A 394 19.44 -14.77 3.41
C ARG A 394 20.16 -14.46 2.12
N HIS A 395 20.89 -13.36 2.07
CA HIS A 395 21.64 -13.03 0.87
C HIS A 395 22.84 -13.99 0.72
N PRO A 396 23.16 -14.51 -0.48
CA PRO A 396 24.32 -15.39 -0.69
C PRO A 396 25.65 -14.77 -0.25
N ALA A 397 25.76 -13.45 -0.35
CA ALA A 397 26.88 -12.67 0.19
C ALA A 397 26.49 -12.04 1.55
N PRO A 398 27.04 -12.52 2.69
CA PRO A 398 26.68 -12.01 4.03
C PRO A 398 26.96 -10.52 4.23
N ALA A 399 27.92 -9.95 3.49
CA ALA A 399 28.23 -8.52 3.53
C ALA A 399 27.03 -7.65 3.12
N VAL A 400 26.19 -8.12 2.19
CA VAL A 400 24.97 -7.40 1.75
C VAL A 400 23.92 -7.38 2.87
N ASP A 401 23.73 -8.51 3.56
CA ASP A 401 22.84 -8.56 4.73
C ASP A 401 23.38 -7.67 5.87
N ALA A 402 24.70 -7.64 6.10
CA ALA A 402 25.31 -6.75 7.08
C ALA A 402 25.10 -5.26 6.75
N LEU A 403 25.26 -4.89 5.47
CA LEU A 403 24.97 -3.54 4.98
C LEU A 403 23.50 -3.16 5.21
N GLN A 404 22.57 -4.03 4.80
CA GLN A 404 21.13 -3.82 4.97
C GLN A 404 20.75 -3.58 6.44
N LEU A 405 21.31 -4.39 7.35
CA LEU A 405 21.08 -4.23 8.79
C LEU A 405 21.69 -2.94 9.34
N GLY A 406 22.88 -2.56 8.88
CA GLY A 406 23.52 -1.30 9.25
C GLY A 406 22.66 -0.09 8.83
N ILE A 407 22.18 -0.09 7.60
CA ILE A 407 21.32 0.97 7.06
C ILE A 407 19.97 1.00 7.76
N SER A 408 19.37 -0.17 8.04
CA SER A 408 18.12 -0.27 8.81
C SER A 408 18.23 0.41 10.18
N ARG A 409 19.39 0.30 10.86
CA ARG A 409 19.63 1.00 12.13
C ARG A 409 19.75 2.51 11.95
N ILE A 410 20.33 2.98 10.85
CA ILE A 410 20.43 4.43 10.56
C ILE A 410 19.01 5.00 10.36
N VAL A 411 18.21 4.39 9.49
CA VAL A 411 16.89 4.90 9.13
C VAL A 411 15.84 4.72 10.24
N GLY A 412 15.95 3.65 11.04
CA GLY A 412 14.97 3.32 12.09
C GLY A 412 15.06 4.15 13.36
N VAL A 413 16.16 4.87 13.59
CA VAL A 413 16.44 5.57 14.86
C VAL A 413 16.10 7.07 14.82
N ARG A 414 15.87 7.65 13.63
CA ARG A 414 15.73 9.11 13.46
C ARG A 414 14.61 9.52 12.48
N PRO A 415 13.32 9.39 12.86
CA PRO A 415 12.21 9.75 11.97
C PRO A 415 12.19 11.22 11.54
N ASN A 416 12.84 12.10 12.32
CA ASN A 416 12.87 13.55 12.08
C ASN A 416 14.17 14.07 11.47
N ALA A 417 15.21 13.24 11.29
CA ALA A 417 16.47 13.70 10.69
C ALA A 417 16.28 14.20 9.26
N ALA A 418 17.10 15.16 8.82
CA ALA A 418 17.09 15.60 7.42
C ALA A 418 17.42 14.43 6.49
N ARG A 419 16.77 14.37 5.32
CA ARG A 419 16.97 13.25 4.38
C ARG A 419 18.40 13.23 3.88
N GLU A 420 18.98 14.40 3.59
CA GLU A 420 20.40 14.57 3.27
C GLU A 420 21.35 13.97 4.33
N ASP A 421 21.12 14.25 5.63
CA ASP A 421 21.97 13.73 6.71
C ASP A 421 21.90 12.20 6.82
N VAL A 422 20.72 11.63 6.61
CA VAL A 422 20.52 10.17 6.62
C VAL A 422 21.18 9.57 5.39
N PHE A 423 20.99 10.17 4.22
CA PHE A 423 21.59 9.72 2.97
C PHE A 423 23.13 9.75 3.03
N ALA A 424 23.73 10.80 3.60
CA ALA A 424 25.18 10.90 3.77
C ALA A 424 25.74 9.77 4.66
N GLN A 425 25.07 9.45 5.78
CA GLN A 425 25.49 8.33 6.64
C GLN A 425 25.34 6.98 5.94
N VAL A 426 24.27 6.80 5.16
CA VAL A 426 24.08 5.58 4.35
C VAL A 426 25.16 5.47 3.28
N TRP A 427 25.53 6.58 2.64
CA TRP A 427 26.60 6.66 1.67
C TRP A 427 27.95 6.27 2.27
N GLU A 428 28.32 6.82 3.43
CA GLU A 428 29.55 6.48 4.15
C GLU A 428 29.60 4.99 4.54
N LEU A 429 28.48 4.43 5.00
CA LEU A 429 28.40 3.02 5.33
C LEU A 429 28.58 2.13 4.09
N ALA A 430 28.02 2.52 2.94
CA ALA A 430 28.19 1.81 1.68
C ALA A 430 29.64 1.89 1.15
N VAL A 431 30.30 3.05 1.28
CA VAL A 431 31.75 3.20 0.98
C VAL A 431 32.56 2.23 1.85
N GLY A 432 32.30 2.20 3.16
CA GLY A 432 32.99 1.32 4.11
C GLY A 432 32.76 -0.17 3.84
N ALA A 433 31.66 -0.54 3.19
CA ALA A 433 31.36 -1.92 2.78
C ALA A 433 32.12 -2.37 1.53
N GLY A 434 32.92 -1.49 0.91
CA GLY A 434 33.84 -1.83 -0.17
C GLY A 434 33.47 -1.30 -1.55
N GLU A 435 32.75 -0.17 -1.64
CA GLU A 435 32.45 0.51 -2.92
C GLU A 435 33.37 1.72 -3.19
N PRO A 436 34.47 1.56 -3.96
CA PRO A 436 35.41 2.65 -4.22
C PRO A 436 34.82 3.74 -5.13
N ALA A 437 33.84 3.39 -5.96
CA ALA A 437 33.15 4.34 -6.86
C ALA A 437 32.38 5.43 -6.09
N LEU A 438 32.01 5.15 -4.83
CA LEU A 438 31.35 6.10 -3.94
C LEU A 438 32.32 7.05 -3.21
N ALA A 439 33.64 6.87 -3.35
CA ALA A 439 34.63 7.63 -2.59
C ALA A 439 34.61 9.15 -2.85
N ARG A 440 33.88 9.62 -3.87
CA ARG A 440 33.68 11.05 -4.16
C ARG A 440 32.21 11.34 -4.42
N ARG A 441 31.47 11.69 -3.36
CA ARG A 441 30.17 12.36 -3.50
C ARG A 441 30.40 13.83 -3.76
N ARG A 442 29.86 14.39 -4.84
CA ARG A 442 29.81 15.85 -5.01
C ARG A 442 28.67 16.34 -4.13
N LEU A 443 28.96 17.19 -3.14
CA LEU A 443 27.89 17.82 -2.36
C LEU A 443 27.07 18.70 -3.32
N PRO A 444 25.80 18.38 -3.57
CA PRO A 444 25.00 19.17 -4.49
C PRO A 444 24.53 20.46 -3.78
N VAL A 445 24.33 21.53 -4.54
CA VAL A 445 23.63 22.74 -4.07
C VAL A 445 22.13 22.47 -4.25
N LEU A 446 21.52 21.77 -3.30
CA LEU A 446 20.10 21.38 -3.36
C LEU A 446 19.20 22.35 -2.60
N PRO A 447 17.92 22.47 -3.00
CA PRO A 447 16.93 23.12 -2.17
C PRO A 447 16.77 22.38 -0.84
N ALA A 448 16.49 23.13 0.23
CA ALA A 448 16.30 22.54 1.55
C ALA A 448 15.09 21.59 1.57
N ARG A 449 15.12 20.56 2.44
CA ARG A 449 13.99 19.63 2.75
C ARG A 449 12.60 20.31 2.82
N ALA A 450 12.57 21.59 3.21
CA ALA A 450 11.38 22.43 3.24
C ALA A 450 10.82 22.84 1.86
N SER A 451 11.25 22.24 0.74
CA SER A 451 10.68 22.54 -0.59
C SER A 451 9.93 21.37 -1.24
N ILE A 452 10.09 20.13 -0.75
CA ILE A 452 9.48 18.94 -1.38
C ILE A 452 8.34 18.42 -0.49
N PRO A 453 7.09 18.38 -0.98
CA PRO A 453 5.98 17.84 -0.20
C PRO A 453 6.19 16.36 0.16
N TYR A 454 5.91 15.99 1.41
CA TYR A 454 5.97 14.59 1.86
C TYR A 454 4.97 14.26 2.97
N LEU A 455 4.46 13.02 2.96
CA LEU A 455 3.66 12.51 4.06
C LEU A 455 4.55 12.23 5.29
N THR A 456 4.13 12.68 6.47
CA THR A 456 4.85 12.45 7.73
C THR A 456 5.00 10.98 8.09
N GLU A 457 4.20 10.13 7.45
CA GLU A 457 4.34 8.68 7.44
C GLU A 457 4.45 8.24 5.97
N PRO A 458 5.65 7.86 5.49
CA PRO A 458 5.87 7.56 4.08
C PRO A 458 5.24 6.22 3.68
N TRP A 459 5.02 6.05 2.38
CA TRP A 459 4.55 4.79 1.82
C TRP A 459 5.61 3.68 1.99
N TYR A 460 5.22 2.54 2.54
CA TYR A 460 5.93 1.26 2.49
C TYR A 460 4.91 0.13 2.74
N CYS A 461 5.09 -1.02 2.09
CA CYS A 461 4.20 -2.18 2.22
C CYS A 461 4.66 -3.19 3.28
#